data_AF-A0A9D8CN60-F1
#
_entry.id   AF-A0A9D8CN60-F1
#
_cell.length_a   1.000
_cell.length_b   1.000
_cell.length_c   1.000
_cell.angle_alpha   90.00
_cell.angle_beta   90.00
_cell.angle_gamma   90.00
#
_symmetry.space_group_name_H-M   'P 1'
#
loop_
_entity.id
_entity.type
_entity.pdbx_description
1 polymer ?
#
loop_
_entity_poly.entity_id
_entity_poly.type
_entity_poly.pdbx_seq_one_letter_code
_entity_poly.pdbx_strand_id
1 'polypeptide(L)'
;MRASSAGPDRAARRRGRKGGRVEKIGKNGGARRSGAGRGGSAAHEPVRPQRADAEEAVRTLLRWAGDDPSREGLRDTPGRVTRAF
;
A
#
# COMPACT_ATOMS: atom_id res chain seq x y z
N MET A 1 -10.30 37.11 -35.50
CA MET A 1 -9.90 38.54 -35.54
C MET A 1 -9.39 38.94 -34.16
N ARG A 2 -8.43 39.86 -34.15
CA ARG A 2 -7.53 40.24 -33.05
C ARG A 2 -8.26 40.78 -31.81
N ALA A 3 -7.62 40.56 -30.66
CA ALA A 3 -7.91 41.19 -29.38
C ALA A 3 -7.89 42.73 -29.45
N SER A 4 -8.88 43.38 -28.82
CA SER A 4 -8.86 44.77 -28.34
C SER A 4 -8.76 44.72 -26.81
N SER A 5 -7.66 45.11 -26.15
CA SER A 5 -7.04 46.43 -25.99
C SER A 5 -7.78 47.37 -25.03
N ALA A 6 -7.03 47.82 -24.01
CA ALA A 6 -7.25 48.96 -23.11
C ALA A 6 -8.32 48.78 -22.03
N GLY A 7 -8.06 48.98 -20.73
CA GLY A 7 -6.90 49.43 -19.97
C GLY A 7 -7.32 49.49 -18.48
N PRO A 8 -6.40 49.37 -17.52
CA PRO A 8 -6.75 49.16 -16.11
C PRO A 8 -7.07 50.48 -15.39
N ASP A 9 -8.23 50.56 -14.75
CA ASP A 9 -8.56 51.70 -13.91
C ASP A 9 -7.80 51.63 -12.57
N ARG A 10 -7.11 52.72 -12.29
CA ARG A 10 -6.07 52.87 -11.29
C ARG A 10 -6.58 53.84 -10.23
N ALA A 11 -7.50 53.39 -9.39
CA ALA A 11 -7.87 54.14 -8.19
C ALA A 11 -6.86 53.88 -7.06
N ALA A 12 -6.04 54.90 -6.82
CA ALA A 12 -5.44 55.33 -5.55
C ALA A 12 -5.15 54.25 -4.47
N ARG A 13 -3.89 53.85 -4.26
CA ARG A 13 -2.85 54.56 -3.47
C ARG A 13 -3.26 54.90 -2.02
N ARG A 14 -2.38 54.42 -1.11
CA ARG A 14 -2.01 54.94 0.25
C ARG A 14 -2.94 54.46 1.37
N ARG A 15 -2.50 53.91 2.52
CA ARG A 15 -1.20 53.80 3.24
C ARG A 15 -1.39 52.75 4.36
N GLY A 16 -0.31 52.18 4.88
CA GLY A 16 -0.29 51.55 6.22
C GLY A 16 0.52 50.25 6.27
N ARG A 17 1.85 50.29 6.27
CA ARG A 17 2.74 50.44 7.44
C ARG A 17 2.91 49.13 8.23
N LYS A 18 4.02 48.45 7.90
CA LYS A 18 5.07 47.88 8.77
C LYS A 18 4.72 46.84 9.84
N GLY A 19 5.45 45.73 9.77
CA GLY A 19 5.82 44.83 10.87
C GLY A 19 6.08 43.43 10.30
N GLY A 20 7.32 43.03 10.00
CA GLY A 20 8.29 42.57 10.99
C GLY A 20 7.83 41.19 11.49
N ARG A 21 8.38 40.07 11.04
CA ARG A 21 9.71 39.56 11.40
C ARG A 21 10.05 38.40 10.46
N VAL A 22 11.17 38.51 9.76
CA VAL A 22 11.90 37.34 9.27
C VAL A 22 12.71 36.86 10.46
N GLU A 23 12.36 35.73 11.07
CA GLU A 23 13.23 35.06 12.03
C GLU A 23 13.27 33.55 11.82
N LYS A 24 14.50 33.12 11.57
CA LYS A 24 15.10 31.83 11.94
C LYS A 24 14.82 30.65 11.02
N ILE A 25 15.64 30.64 9.97
CA ILE A 25 16.41 29.47 9.54
C ILE A 25 17.00 28.79 10.81
N GLY A 26 16.33 27.73 11.27
CA GLY A 26 16.79 26.85 12.34
C GLY A 26 17.20 25.50 11.77
N LYS A 27 18.51 25.32 11.60
CA LYS A 27 19.15 24.04 11.29
C LYS A 27 18.91 23.07 12.45
N ASN A 28 18.00 22.12 12.30
CA ASN A 28 17.99 20.91 13.15
C ASN A 28 18.52 19.74 12.34
N GLY A 29 19.84 19.72 12.19
CA GLY A 29 20.56 18.49 11.93
C GLY A 29 20.41 17.56 13.13
N GLY A 30 20.36 16.26 12.84
CA GLY A 30 20.72 15.24 13.81
C GLY A 30 19.59 14.75 14.72
N ALA A 31 18.69 13.94 14.17
CA ALA A 31 18.24 12.77 14.89
C ALA A 31 18.38 11.57 13.96
N ARG A 32 19.60 11.04 13.90
CA ARG A 32 19.84 9.63 13.63
C ARG A 32 19.07 8.89 14.72
N ARG A 33 17.78 8.60 14.50
CA ARG A 33 17.11 7.59 15.31
C ARG A 33 17.58 6.25 14.78
N SER A 34 18.78 5.89 15.23
CA SER A 34 19.14 4.51 15.50
C SER A 34 18.10 3.93 16.46
N GLY A 35 17.02 3.43 15.87
CA GLY A 35 16.18 2.43 16.46
C GLY A 35 16.34 1.22 15.58
N ALA A 36 17.39 0.44 15.81
CA ALA A 36 17.38 -0.96 15.43
C ALA A 36 16.19 -1.57 16.15
N GLY A 37 15.02 -1.52 15.51
CA GLY A 37 13.91 -2.36 15.83
C GLY A 37 14.40 -3.77 15.52
N ARG A 38 15.03 -4.41 16.50
CA ARG A 38 14.93 -5.85 16.65
C ARG A 38 13.44 -6.10 16.86
N GLY A 39 12.68 -6.10 15.76
CA GLY A 39 11.38 -6.73 15.69
C GLY A 39 11.69 -8.21 15.83
N GLY A 40 11.97 -8.64 17.05
CA GLY A 40 11.92 -10.04 17.41
C GLY A 40 10.55 -10.50 16.93
N SER A 41 10.58 -11.44 15.99
CA SER A 41 9.43 -12.11 15.41
C SER A 41 8.43 -12.39 16.52
N ALA A 42 7.45 -11.52 16.69
CA ALA A 42 6.20 -11.89 17.33
C ALA A 42 5.69 -12.97 16.42
N ALA A 43 5.90 -14.22 16.85
CA ALA A 43 5.84 -15.41 16.02
C ALA A 43 4.68 -15.26 15.04
N HIS A 44 4.99 -15.22 13.74
CA HIS A 44 3.96 -15.30 12.72
C HIS A 44 3.42 -16.73 12.80
N GLU A 45 2.46 -16.92 13.70
CA GLU A 45 1.71 -18.16 13.76
C GLU A 45 1.02 -18.27 12.40
N PRO A 46 1.32 -19.31 11.62
CA PRO A 46 0.73 -19.46 10.30
C PRO A 46 -0.77 -19.60 10.49
N VAL A 47 -1.51 -18.61 9.98
CA VAL A 47 -2.97 -18.65 9.99
C VAL A 47 -3.38 -19.88 9.20
N ARG A 48 -4.05 -20.83 9.86
CA ARG A 48 -4.60 -22.00 9.17
C ARG A 48 -5.72 -21.52 8.25
N PRO A 49 -5.59 -21.73 6.93
CA PRO A 49 -6.61 -21.31 5.98
C PRO A 49 -7.90 -22.09 6.20
N GLN A 50 -9.00 -21.58 5.65
CA GLN A 50 -10.24 -22.35 5.68
C GLN A 50 -10.10 -23.59 4.80
N ARG A 51 -10.91 -24.62 5.08
CA ARG A 51 -10.90 -25.89 4.34
C ARG A 51 -11.05 -25.68 2.83
N ALA A 52 -11.96 -24.80 2.41
CA ALA A 52 -12.19 -24.49 1.00
C ALA A 52 -10.96 -23.85 0.33
N ASP A 53 -10.27 -22.94 1.03
CA ASP A 53 -9.05 -22.30 0.52
C ASP A 53 -7.92 -23.34 0.34
N ALA A 54 -7.79 -24.27 1.29
CA ALA A 54 -6.84 -25.36 1.19
C ALA A 54 -7.16 -26.28 0.00
N GLU A 55 -8.44 -26.61 -0.22
CA GLU A 55 -8.85 -27.41 -1.38
C GLU A 55 -8.56 -26.68 -2.71
N GLU A 56 -8.80 -25.37 -2.81
CA GLU A 56 -8.46 -24.58 -3.99
C GLU A 56 -6.96 -24.48 -4.25
N ALA A 57 -6.16 -24.36 -3.19
CA ALA A 57 -4.71 -24.43 -3.29
C ALA A 57 -4.28 -25.79 -3.88
N VAL A 58 -4.86 -26.90 -3.40
CA VAL A 58 -4.58 -28.24 -3.94
C VAL A 58 -5.01 -28.37 -5.41
N ARG A 59 -6.19 -27.86 -5.78
CA ARG A 59 -6.64 -27.82 -7.20
C ARG A 59 -5.63 -27.06 -8.08
N THR A 60 -5.05 -25.99 -7.56
CA THR A 60 -4.03 -25.21 -8.26
C THR A 60 -2.74 -26.00 -8.45
N LEU A 61 -2.29 -26.74 -7.43
CA LEU A 61 -1.12 -27.61 -7.53
C LEU A 61 -1.32 -28.76 -8.54
N LEU A 62 -2.52 -29.37 -8.57
CA LEU A 62 -2.85 -30.40 -9.56
C LEU A 62 -2.79 -29.85 -10.98
N ARG A 63 -3.38 -28.68 -11.24
CA ARG A 63 -3.29 -28.02 -12.55
C ARG A 63 -1.84 -27.69 -12.93
N TRP A 64 -1.01 -27.31 -11.95
CA TRP A 64 0.41 -27.05 -12.19
C TRP A 64 1.18 -28.33 -12.58
N ALA A 65 0.78 -29.48 -12.06
CA ALA A 65 1.31 -30.79 -12.46
C ALA A 65 0.80 -31.27 -13.84
N GLY A 66 -0.17 -30.58 -14.45
CA GLY A 66 -0.81 -31.00 -15.70
C GLY A 66 -1.99 -31.95 -15.51
N ASP A 67 -2.44 -32.16 -14.27
CA ASP A 67 -3.60 -32.98 -13.95
C ASP A 67 -4.91 -32.18 -14.06
N ASP A 68 -6.00 -32.87 -14.42
CA ASP A 68 -7.35 -32.31 -14.39
C ASP A 68 -8.08 -32.64 -13.07
N PRO A 69 -8.28 -31.67 -12.16
CA PRO A 69 -9.01 -31.88 -10.91
C PRO A 69 -10.50 -32.20 -11.12
N SER A 70 -11.05 -31.99 -12.31
CA SER A 70 -12.43 -32.32 -12.67
C SER A 70 -12.59 -33.74 -13.20
N ARG A 71 -11.51 -34.52 -13.30
CA ARG A 71 -11.56 -35.93 -13.69
C ARG A 71 -12.11 -36.78 -12.56
N GLU A 72 -12.91 -37.81 -12.87
CA GLU A 72 -13.58 -38.66 -11.88
C GLU A 72 -12.67 -39.15 -10.75
N GLY A 73 -11.44 -39.57 -11.05
CA GLY A 73 -10.46 -40.02 -10.05
C GLY A 73 -9.79 -38.91 -9.22
N LEU A 74 -9.93 -37.64 -9.62
CA LEU A 74 -9.27 -36.50 -8.98
C LEU A 74 -10.24 -35.50 -8.34
N ARG A 75 -11.55 -35.58 -8.62
CA ARG A 75 -12.58 -34.71 -8.04
C ARG A 75 -12.55 -34.69 -6.51
N ASP A 76 -12.36 -35.85 -5.90
CA ASP A 76 -12.33 -35.99 -4.44
C ASP A 76 -10.93 -35.78 -3.83
N THR A 77 -9.89 -35.67 -4.67
CA THR A 77 -8.50 -35.54 -4.22
C THR A 77 -8.26 -34.29 -3.37
N PRO A 78 -8.73 -33.09 -3.72
CA PRO A 78 -8.56 -31.91 -2.86
C PRO A 78 -9.09 -32.13 -1.45
N GLY A 79 -10.29 -32.70 -1.34
CA GLY A 79 -10.90 -32.95 -0.03
C GLY A 79 -10.21 -34.04 0.78
N ARG A 80 -9.65 -35.06 0.11
CA ARG A 80 -8.83 -36.10 0.76
C ARG A 80 -7.51 -35.54 1.27
N VAL A 81 -6.83 -34.72 0.49
CA VAL A 81 -5.56 -34.09 0.88
C VAL A 81 -5.77 -33.17 2.07
N THR A 82 -6.78 -32.29 2.04
CA THR A 82 -7.06 -31.39 3.17
C THR A 82 -7.47 -32.11 4.46
N ARG A 83 -7.98 -33.35 4.39
CA ARG A 83 -8.30 -34.17 5.59
C ARG A 83 -7.09 -34.92 6.15
N ALA A 84 -6.04 -35.12 5.35
CA ALA A 84 -4.84 -35.84 5.75
C ALA A 84 -3.84 -34.97 6.52
N PHE A 85 -4.05 -33.65 6.52
CA PHE A 85 -3.24 -32.63 7.20
C PHE A 85 -4.11 -31.86 8.21
#